data_AF-A0A916HMW5-F1
#
_entry.id   AF-A0A916HMW5-F1
#
_cell.length_a   1.000
_cell.length_b   1.000
_cell.length_c   1.000
_cell.angle_alpha   90.00
_cell.angle_beta   90.00
_cell.angle_gamma   90.00
#
_symmetry.space_group_name_H-M   'P 1'
#
loop_
_entity.id
_entity.type
_entity.pdbx_description
1 polymer ?
#
loop_
_entity_poly.entity_id
_entity_poly.type
_entity_poly.pdbx_seq_one_letter_code
_entity_poly.pdbx_strand_id
1 'polypeptide(L)'
;MSWLLFLDESGHDHKTCPYEVRGGVAIHAGKLWPFVQQVQQAELAAFGARLHEYSKELKGSKLLDRDRFKWAAQADWMADEARRKHCRGFLTKGLEKQVPTRDEFTAYGQACIEMARAVFQALRTFEAQLFASIIPATAVKPLTFEAEEYLRKDHVFLLERFFYFLEARKEHGLLVFDAVDKGADRRFVRQLERYFTKTQTGRYRASWIVPVPMFVASDLSMPVQAADLAIYCVNWGFRLPGMGLDLPAREEISHEFGPWLNQLQYRGQGYRDGRVFDSYGITFVSNPYGDGRA
;
A
#
# COMPACT_ATOMS: atom_id res chain seq x y z
N MET A 1 -18.83 11.64 -8.81
CA MET A 1 -17.47 11.83 -9.38
C MET A 1 -16.79 10.46 -9.32
N SER A 2 -15.47 10.33 -9.48
CA SER A 2 -14.79 9.01 -9.49
C SER A 2 -13.77 8.85 -8.36
N TRP A 3 -13.55 7.60 -7.95
CA TRP A 3 -12.48 7.20 -7.04
C TRP A 3 -11.32 6.59 -7.82
N LEU A 4 -10.09 6.87 -7.40
CA LEU A 4 -8.89 6.21 -7.93
C LEU A 4 -8.34 5.31 -6.84
N LEU A 5 -8.24 4.01 -7.12
CA LEU A 5 -7.58 3.04 -6.27
C LEU A 5 -6.14 2.88 -6.74
N PHE A 6 -5.21 3.46 -5.98
CA PHE A 6 -3.77 3.32 -6.19
C PHE A 6 -3.30 2.03 -5.55
N LEU A 7 -2.59 1.20 -6.32
CA LEU A 7 -2.26 -0.18 -6.00
C LEU A 7 -0.77 -0.42 -6.14
N ASP A 8 -0.26 -1.18 -5.19
CA ASP A 8 1.10 -1.69 -5.17
C ASP A 8 1.15 -3.10 -4.53
N GLU A 9 2.34 -3.68 -4.45
CA GLU A 9 2.62 -5.01 -3.96
C GLU A 9 3.72 -5.00 -2.90
N SER A 10 3.53 -5.77 -1.82
CA SER A 10 4.54 -5.96 -0.78
C SER A 10 4.83 -7.44 -0.58
N GLY A 11 6.12 -7.81 -0.56
CA GLY A 11 6.58 -9.18 -0.28
C GLY A 11 6.64 -10.13 -1.49
N HIS A 12 6.48 -9.61 -2.72
CA HIS A 12 6.53 -10.42 -3.94
C HIS A 12 7.95 -10.96 -4.26
N ASP A 13 9.00 -10.44 -3.62
CA ASP A 13 10.36 -10.92 -3.80
C ASP A 13 10.69 -12.17 -2.96
N HIS A 14 9.75 -12.64 -2.13
CA HIS A 14 9.85 -13.83 -1.27
C HIS A 14 11.10 -13.91 -0.38
N LYS A 15 11.79 -12.78 -0.13
CA LYS A 15 13.06 -12.82 0.62
C LYS A 15 12.83 -12.87 2.12
N THR A 16 12.08 -11.90 2.64
CA THR A 16 12.01 -11.65 4.09
C THR A 16 10.63 -11.27 4.59
N CYS A 17 9.71 -10.86 3.72
CA CYS A 17 8.37 -10.49 4.13
C CYS A 17 7.57 -11.73 4.56
N PRO A 18 6.77 -11.64 5.65
CA PRO A 18 6.02 -12.78 6.16
C PRO A 18 4.89 -13.19 5.20
N TYR A 19 4.32 -12.23 4.47
CA TYR A 19 3.23 -12.45 3.53
C TYR A 19 3.50 -11.77 2.19
N GLU A 20 2.74 -12.16 1.17
CA GLU A 20 2.49 -11.29 0.02
C GLU A 20 1.21 -10.47 0.29
N VAL A 21 1.29 -9.17 0.07
CA VAL A 21 0.16 -8.25 0.19
C VAL A 21 0.00 -7.49 -1.12
N ARG A 22 -1.22 -7.50 -1.65
CA ARG A 22 -1.63 -6.65 -2.76
C ARG A 22 -2.70 -5.69 -2.30
N GLY A 23 -2.57 -4.42 -2.63
CA GLY A 23 -3.55 -3.45 -2.19
C GLY A 23 -3.07 -2.03 -2.33
N GLY A 24 -3.73 -1.14 -1.62
CA GLY A 24 -3.37 0.26 -1.55
C GLY A 24 -4.54 1.11 -1.10
N VAL A 25 -4.59 2.34 -1.59
CA VAL A 25 -5.49 3.38 -1.08
C VAL A 25 -6.38 3.93 -2.18
N ALA A 26 -7.69 4.01 -1.91
CA ALA A 26 -8.63 4.71 -2.75
C ALA A 26 -8.76 6.17 -2.30
N ILE A 27 -8.59 7.11 -3.22
CA ILE A 27 -8.76 8.54 -2.98
C ILE A 27 -9.75 9.10 -4.01
N HIS A 28 -10.68 9.91 -3.55
CA HIS A 28 -11.64 10.58 -4.44
C HIS A 28 -10.91 11.58 -5.34
N ALA A 29 -11.23 11.61 -6.64
CA ALA A 29 -10.51 12.42 -7.63
C ALA A 29 -10.43 13.90 -7.24
N GLY A 30 -11.51 14.46 -6.69
CA GLY A 30 -11.57 15.85 -6.23
C GLY A 30 -10.69 16.18 -5.02
N LYS A 31 -10.13 15.17 -4.33
CA LYS A 31 -9.23 15.33 -3.17
C LYS A 31 -7.77 14.99 -3.50
N LEU A 32 -7.50 14.50 -4.71
CA LEU A 32 -6.19 13.96 -5.07
C LEU A 32 -5.10 15.03 -5.08
N TRP A 33 -5.35 16.19 -5.69
CA TRP A 33 -4.36 17.25 -5.74
C TRP A 33 -4.04 17.85 -4.36
N PRO A 34 -5.03 18.21 -3.53
CA PRO A 34 -4.78 18.61 -2.15
C PRO A 34 -4.00 17.56 -1.33
N PHE A 35 -4.28 16.27 -1.51
CA PHE A 35 -3.51 15.18 -0.91
C PHE A 35 -2.04 15.23 -1.33
N VAL A 36 -1.76 15.31 -2.63
CA VAL A 36 -0.39 15.40 -3.14
C VAL A 36 0.33 16.62 -2.58
N GLN A 37 -0.32 17.79 -2.54
CA GLN A 37 0.27 19.00 -1.97
C GLN A 37 0.61 18.83 -0.48
N GLN A 38 -0.26 18.19 0.31
CA GLN A 38 0.01 17.97 1.74
C GLN A 38 1.19 17.00 1.95
N VAL A 39 1.25 15.90 1.20
CA VAL A 39 2.38 14.95 1.27
C VAL A 39 3.68 15.63 0.82
N GLN A 40 3.61 16.47 -0.21
CA GLN A 40 4.74 17.29 -0.65
C GLN A 40 5.23 18.23 0.46
N GLN A 41 4.34 18.91 1.18
CA GLN A 41 4.77 19.79 2.28
C GLN A 41 5.31 19.00 3.47
N ALA A 42 4.72 17.85 3.76
CA ALA A 42 5.21 16.94 4.79
C ALA A 42 6.64 16.46 4.52
N GLU A 43 6.97 16.16 3.26
CA GLU A 43 8.33 15.77 2.87
C GLU A 43 9.36 16.85 3.23
N LEU A 44 9.07 18.12 2.90
CA LEU A 44 9.92 19.25 3.26
C LEU A 44 10.00 19.46 4.77
N ALA A 45 8.90 19.28 5.49
CA ALA A 45 8.86 19.42 6.95
C ALA A 45 9.64 18.31 7.68
N ALA A 46 9.59 17.08 7.15
CA ALA A 46 10.28 15.94 7.71
C ALA A 46 11.79 16.01 7.45
N PHE A 47 12.19 16.14 6.18
CA PHE A 47 13.58 16.00 5.74
C PHE A 47 14.33 17.33 5.57
N GLY A 48 13.62 18.45 5.43
CA GLY A 48 14.21 19.75 5.09
C GLY A 48 14.58 19.90 3.61
N ALA A 49 14.28 18.90 2.77
CA ALA A 49 14.53 18.90 1.34
C ALA A 49 13.61 17.89 0.63
N ARG A 50 13.60 17.89 -0.71
CA ARG A 50 12.86 16.91 -1.50
C ARG A 50 13.71 15.67 -1.69
N LEU A 51 13.16 14.47 -1.48
CA LEU A 51 13.96 13.25 -1.59
C LEU A 51 14.43 12.97 -3.02
N HIS A 52 13.66 13.40 -4.04
CA HIS A 52 14.06 13.24 -5.44
C HIS A 52 15.34 14.01 -5.79
N GLU A 53 15.63 15.13 -5.10
CA GLU A 53 16.89 15.89 -5.26
C GLU A 53 18.12 15.06 -4.84
N TYR A 54 17.90 13.99 -4.06
CA TYR A 54 18.92 13.09 -3.54
C TYR A 54 18.81 11.67 -4.11
N SER A 55 18.04 11.48 -5.19
CA SER A 55 17.76 10.16 -5.77
C SER A 55 17.22 9.16 -4.75
N LYS A 56 16.39 9.66 -3.82
CA LYS A 56 15.69 8.86 -2.81
C LYS A 56 14.19 8.87 -3.11
N GLU A 57 13.56 7.75 -2.80
CA GLU A 57 12.12 7.54 -2.99
C GLU A 57 11.42 7.35 -1.64
N LEU A 58 10.16 7.75 -1.57
CA LEU A 58 9.26 7.44 -0.47
C LEU A 58 8.75 6.00 -0.65
N LYS A 59 9.45 5.04 -0.05
CA LYS A 59 9.03 3.64 0.01
C LYS A 59 8.88 3.18 1.45
N GLY A 60 7.86 2.40 1.75
CA GLY A 60 7.61 1.83 3.09
C GLY A 60 8.84 1.08 3.60
N SER A 61 9.46 0.28 2.74
CA SER A 61 10.71 -0.43 3.04
C SER A 61 11.94 0.46 3.27
N LYS A 62 11.91 1.74 2.85
CA LYS A 62 13.02 2.71 3.04
C LYS A 62 12.78 3.65 4.22
N LEU A 63 11.52 3.95 4.51
CA LEU A 63 11.09 4.79 5.62
C LEU A 63 11.00 4.00 6.93
N LEU A 64 10.58 2.74 6.87
CA LEU A 64 10.24 1.95 8.05
C LEU A 64 11.08 0.68 8.19
N ASP A 65 12.27 0.62 7.59
CA ASP A 65 13.21 -0.47 7.88
C ASP A 65 13.64 -0.45 9.37
N ARG A 66 14.20 -1.57 9.84
CA ARG A 66 14.63 -1.72 11.24
C ARG A 66 15.72 -0.71 11.63
N ASP A 67 16.56 -0.32 10.67
CA ASP A 67 17.62 0.66 10.91
C ASP A 67 17.05 2.05 11.15
N ARG A 68 15.97 2.47 10.48
CA ARG A 68 15.32 3.77 10.74
C ARG A 68 14.81 3.89 12.16
N PHE A 69 14.15 2.85 12.68
CA PHE A 69 13.73 2.82 14.08
C PHE A 69 14.92 2.82 15.04
N LYS A 70 15.95 2.01 14.75
CA LYS A 70 17.18 1.98 15.53
C LYS A 70 17.87 3.35 15.57
N TRP A 71 17.93 4.05 14.44
CA TRP A 71 18.53 5.38 14.35
C TRP A 71 17.69 6.41 15.09
N ALA A 72 16.37 6.39 14.91
CA ALA A 72 15.47 7.33 15.57
C ALA A 72 15.55 7.26 17.11
N ALA A 73 15.74 6.06 17.65
CA ALA A 73 15.81 5.78 19.08
C ALA A 73 17.18 6.10 19.72
N GLN A 74 18.17 6.58 18.96
CA GLN A 74 19.52 6.84 19.49
C GLN A 74 19.57 8.03 20.46
N ALA A 75 18.63 8.97 20.36
CA ALA A 75 18.50 10.14 21.22
C ALA A 75 17.04 10.61 21.28
N ASP A 76 16.76 11.59 22.12
CA ASP A 76 15.45 12.25 22.19
C ASP A 76 15.05 12.86 20.85
N TRP A 77 13.75 13.09 20.68
CA TRP A 77 13.21 13.67 19.45
C TRP A 77 13.76 15.07 19.22
N MET A 78 14.42 15.29 18.09
CA MET A 78 15.03 16.57 17.76
C MET A 78 13.97 17.61 17.41
N ALA A 79 14.22 18.87 17.82
CA ALA A 79 13.44 20.00 17.32
C ALA A 79 13.51 20.09 15.78
N ASP A 80 12.44 20.56 15.15
CA ASP A 80 12.29 20.53 13.69
C ASP A 80 13.45 21.16 12.92
N GLU A 81 13.98 22.29 13.40
CA GLU A 81 15.12 22.94 12.76
C GLU A 81 16.39 22.08 12.82
N ALA A 82 16.71 21.52 13.99
CA ALA A 82 17.85 20.65 14.18
C ALA A 82 17.70 19.35 13.37
N ARG A 83 16.52 18.69 13.43
CA ARG A 83 16.23 17.48 12.65
C ARG A 83 16.44 17.72 11.16
N ARG A 84 15.85 18.78 10.60
CA ARG A 84 15.98 19.11 9.17
C ARG A 84 17.44 19.41 8.78
N LYS A 85 18.17 20.16 9.60
CA LYS A 85 19.60 20.45 9.36
C LYS A 85 20.43 19.17 9.29
N HIS A 86 20.32 18.30 10.29
CA HIS A 86 21.08 17.04 10.35
C HIS A 86 20.62 16.03 9.29
N CYS A 87 19.32 15.98 8.98
CA CYS A 87 18.78 15.15 7.91
C CYS A 87 19.34 15.56 6.54
N ARG A 88 19.42 16.86 6.24
CA ARG A 88 20.11 17.34 5.03
C ARG A 88 21.59 16.94 5.01
N GLY A 89 22.28 17.03 6.15
CA GLY A 89 23.66 16.56 6.28
C GLY A 89 23.80 15.07 5.95
N PHE A 90 22.90 14.22 6.45
CA PHE A 90 22.83 12.80 6.10
C PHE A 90 22.68 12.58 4.60
N LEU A 91 21.70 13.25 3.98
CA LEU A 91 21.38 13.10 2.57
C LEU A 91 22.52 13.56 1.66
N THR A 92 23.12 14.72 1.94
CA THR A 92 24.27 15.26 1.19
C THR A 92 25.47 14.35 1.29
N LYS A 93 25.84 13.88 2.49
CA LYS A 93 26.96 12.95 2.67
C LYS A 93 26.74 11.62 1.94
N GLY A 94 25.49 11.16 1.87
CA GLY A 94 25.11 10.00 1.07
C GLY A 94 25.44 10.16 -0.43
N LEU A 95 25.21 11.35 -1.00
CA LEU A 95 25.58 11.66 -2.39
C LEU A 95 27.10 11.76 -2.57
N GLU A 96 27.78 12.38 -1.61
CA GLU A 96 29.24 12.57 -1.60
C GLU A 96 30.02 11.32 -1.20
N LYS A 97 29.34 10.21 -0.89
CA LYS A 97 29.93 8.96 -0.37
C LYS A 97 30.77 9.15 0.90
N GLN A 98 30.37 10.11 1.73
CA GLN A 98 30.94 10.36 3.04
C GLN A 98 30.11 9.66 4.13
N VAL A 99 30.74 9.44 5.30
CA VAL A 99 30.09 8.78 6.43
C VAL A 99 29.28 9.81 7.25
N PRO A 100 27.97 9.64 7.41
CA PRO A 100 27.17 10.48 8.29
C PRO A 100 27.55 10.31 9.77
N THR A 101 27.38 11.37 10.54
CA THR A 101 27.55 11.39 12.00
C THR A 101 26.36 10.74 12.70
N ARG A 102 26.52 10.45 14.00
CA ARG A 102 25.45 9.88 14.83
C ARG A 102 24.18 10.75 14.83
N ASP A 103 24.32 12.07 14.94
CA ASP A 103 23.18 12.99 14.94
C ASP A 103 22.48 13.02 13.58
N GLU A 104 23.23 12.91 12.48
CA GLU A 104 22.68 12.82 11.12
C GLU A 104 21.92 11.51 10.88
N PHE A 105 22.44 10.37 11.35
CA PHE A 105 21.69 9.11 11.36
C PHE A 105 20.40 9.24 12.18
N THR A 106 20.50 9.78 13.39
CA THR A 106 19.37 9.96 14.30
C THR A 106 18.28 10.82 13.67
N ALA A 107 18.66 11.98 13.14
CA ALA A 107 17.76 12.91 12.49
C ALA A 107 17.06 12.29 11.27
N TYR A 108 17.79 11.53 10.44
CA TYR A 108 17.21 10.87 9.29
C TYR A 108 16.24 9.74 9.68
N GLY A 109 16.58 8.95 10.70
CA GLY A 109 15.66 7.97 11.28
C GLY A 109 14.35 8.59 11.78
N GLN A 110 14.45 9.68 12.57
CA GLN A 110 13.29 10.42 13.05
C GLN A 110 12.48 11.01 11.89
N ALA A 111 13.14 11.60 10.88
CA ALA A 111 12.49 12.16 9.70
C ALA A 111 11.73 11.11 8.88
N CYS A 112 12.26 9.89 8.75
CA CYS A 112 11.58 8.81 8.06
C CYS A 112 10.27 8.40 8.77
N ILE A 113 10.28 8.29 10.10
CA ILE A 113 9.08 7.98 10.89
C ILE A 113 8.08 9.14 10.81
N GLU A 114 8.56 10.38 10.93
CA GLU A 114 7.73 11.59 10.80
C GLU A 114 7.03 11.66 9.45
N MET A 115 7.76 11.38 8.37
CA MET A 115 7.18 11.33 7.03
C MET A 115 6.10 10.26 6.92
N ALA A 116 6.35 9.05 7.43
CA ALA A 116 5.35 7.99 7.42
C ALA A 116 4.08 8.38 8.18
N ARG A 117 4.22 8.96 9.38
CA ARG A 117 3.09 9.51 10.15
C ARG A 117 2.31 10.55 9.36
N ALA A 118 3.01 11.49 8.72
CA ALA A 118 2.39 12.55 7.94
C ALA A 118 1.61 12.02 6.71
N VAL A 119 2.11 10.96 6.05
CA VAL A 119 1.37 10.29 4.97
C VAL A 119 0.08 9.66 5.49
N PHE A 120 0.11 8.93 6.60
CA PHE A 120 -1.10 8.36 7.21
C PHE A 120 -2.10 9.43 7.66
N GLN A 121 -1.60 10.54 8.21
CA GLN A 121 -2.43 11.69 8.54
C GLN A 121 -3.07 12.33 7.29
N ALA A 122 -2.32 12.47 6.20
CA ALA A 122 -2.85 12.97 4.93
C ALA A 122 -3.92 12.03 4.36
N LEU A 123 -3.65 10.71 4.34
CA LEU A 123 -4.64 9.70 3.93
C LEU A 123 -5.95 9.84 4.72
N ARG A 124 -5.86 10.01 6.05
CA ARG A 124 -7.03 10.24 6.89
C ARG A 124 -7.73 11.56 6.57
N THR A 125 -6.96 12.65 6.44
CA THR A 125 -7.46 14.01 6.19
C THR A 125 -8.27 14.08 4.90
N PHE A 126 -7.83 13.36 3.86
CA PHE A 126 -8.50 13.31 2.57
C PHE A 126 -9.44 12.10 2.42
N GLU A 127 -9.80 11.47 3.54
CA GLU A 127 -10.78 10.39 3.62
C GLU A 127 -10.46 9.21 2.69
N ALA A 128 -9.16 8.91 2.53
CA ALA A 128 -8.72 7.75 1.79
C ALA A 128 -9.24 6.47 2.43
N GLN A 129 -9.40 5.42 1.63
CA GLN A 129 -9.83 4.10 2.08
C GLN A 129 -8.79 3.05 1.73
N LEU A 130 -8.35 2.28 2.72
CA LEU A 130 -7.38 1.21 2.55
C LEU A 130 -8.07 -0.10 2.16
N PHE A 131 -7.55 -0.71 1.11
CA PHE A 131 -7.93 -2.04 0.63
C PHE A 131 -6.68 -2.90 0.50
N ALA A 132 -6.70 -4.11 1.06
CA ALA A 132 -5.58 -5.04 0.95
C ALA A 132 -6.06 -6.49 0.96
N SER A 133 -5.44 -7.31 0.11
CA SER A 133 -5.57 -8.76 0.15
C SER A 133 -4.22 -9.37 0.46
N ILE A 134 -4.18 -10.20 1.49
CA ILE A 134 -3.00 -10.84 2.04
C ILE A 134 -3.06 -12.33 1.70
N ILE A 135 -1.96 -12.91 1.25
CA ILE A 135 -1.83 -14.36 1.02
C ILE A 135 -0.60 -14.90 1.73
N PRO A 136 -0.55 -16.20 2.06
CA PRO A 136 0.66 -16.83 2.56
C PRO A 136 1.84 -16.62 1.60
N ALA A 137 3.01 -16.26 2.11
CA ALA A 137 4.24 -16.17 1.30
C ALA A 137 4.67 -17.54 0.71
N THR A 138 4.11 -18.62 1.24
CA THR A 138 4.30 -20.01 0.79
C THR A 138 3.33 -20.42 -0.33
N ALA A 139 2.43 -19.53 -0.78
CA ALA A 139 1.47 -19.85 -1.81
C ALA A 139 2.16 -20.09 -3.16
N VAL A 140 2.14 -21.33 -3.64
CA VAL A 140 2.75 -21.71 -4.93
C VAL A 140 1.71 -21.68 -6.03
N LYS A 141 2.02 -20.97 -7.13
CA LYS A 141 1.22 -20.99 -8.35
C LYS A 141 1.25 -22.38 -8.99
N PRO A 142 0.09 -23.02 -9.26
CA PRO A 142 0.05 -24.28 -10.00
C PRO A 142 0.66 -24.14 -11.40
N LEU A 143 1.38 -25.16 -11.86
CA LEU A 143 1.96 -25.23 -13.21
C LEU A 143 0.92 -25.70 -14.22
N THR A 144 -0.21 -25.00 -14.30
CA THR A 144 -1.31 -25.29 -15.24
C THR A 144 -1.57 -24.07 -16.12
N PHE A 145 -1.94 -24.30 -17.39
CA PHE A 145 -2.30 -23.22 -18.31
C PHE A 145 -3.47 -22.36 -17.77
N GLU A 146 -4.41 -23.00 -17.08
CA GLU A 146 -5.53 -22.31 -16.43
C GLU A 146 -5.05 -21.33 -15.34
N ALA A 147 -4.08 -21.75 -14.51
CA ALA A 147 -3.49 -20.88 -13.50
C ALA A 147 -2.68 -19.73 -14.10
N GLU A 148 -2.18 -19.85 -15.33
CA GLU A 148 -1.51 -18.75 -16.04
C GLU A 148 -2.45 -17.65 -16.48
N GLU A 149 -3.65 -18.02 -16.90
CA GLU A 149 -4.66 -17.10 -17.46
C GLU A 149 -5.69 -16.62 -16.42
N TYR A 150 -5.71 -17.24 -15.25
CA TYR A 150 -6.62 -16.93 -14.16
C TYR A 150 -6.19 -15.68 -13.38
N LEU A 151 -7.13 -14.76 -13.14
CA LEU A 151 -6.92 -13.67 -12.19
C LEU A 151 -6.94 -14.23 -10.77
N ARG A 152 -5.78 -14.25 -10.12
CA ARG A 152 -5.56 -14.83 -8.78
C ARG A 152 -6.58 -14.28 -7.76
N LYS A 153 -7.04 -15.13 -6.83
CA LYS A 153 -8.16 -14.79 -5.94
C LYS A 153 -7.92 -13.56 -5.07
N ASP A 154 -6.69 -13.28 -4.68
CA ASP A 154 -6.34 -12.08 -3.93
C ASP A 154 -6.74 -10.79 -4.66
N HIS A 155 -6.52 -10.74 -5.98
CA HIS A 155 -7.03 -9.65 -6.82
C HIS A 155 -8.56 -9.65 -6.87
N VAL A 156 -9.18 -10.82 -7.02
CA VAL A 156 -10.66 -10.93 -7.06
C VAL A 156 -11.29 -10.45 -5.75
N PHE A 157 -10.70 -10.76 -4.61
CA PHE A 157 -11.17 -10.33 -3.28
C PHE A 157 -10.87 -8.86 -2.99
N LEU A 158 -9.76 -8.33 -3.51
CA LEU A 158 -9.46 -6.90 -3.47
C LEU A 158 -10.51 -6.10 -4.27
N LEU A 159 -10.75 -6.51 -5.53
CA LEU A 159 -11.75 -5.91 -6.41
C LEU A 159 -13.18 -6.05 -5.86
N GLU A 160 -13.48 -7.14 -5.16
CA GLU A 160 -14.76 -7.32 -4.46
C GLU A 160 -15.02 -6.21 -3.44
N ARG A 161 -14.03 -5.89 -2.61
CA ARG A 161 -14.16 -4.89 -1.55
C ARG A 161 -14.27 -3.50 -2.12
N PHE A 162 -13.44 -3.20 -3.12
CA PHE A 162 -13.52 -1.94 -3.84
C PHE A 162 -14.88 -1.77 -4.53
N PHE A 163 -15.41 -2.85 -5.12
CA PHE A 163 -16.74 -2.85 -5.72
C PHE A 163 -17.83 -2.48 -4.69
N TYR A 164 -17.89 -3.14 -3.53
CA TYR A 164 -18.92 -2.83 -2.53
C TYR A 164 -18.80 -1.39 -2.01
N PHE A 165 -17.57 -0.89 -1.86
CA PHE A 165 -17.31 0.49 -1.49
C PHE A 165 -17.89 1.50 -2.50
N LEU A 166 -17.69 1.24 -3.79
CA LEU A 166 -18.18 2.06 -4.91
C LEU A 166 -19.70 1.96 -5.06
N GLU A 167 -20.25 0.74 -5.00
CA GLU A 167 -21.67 0.46 -5.12
C GLU A 167 -22.48 1.19 -4.05
N ALA A 168 -22.02 1.16 -2.80
CA ALA A 168 -22.64 1.87 -1.69
C ALA A 168 -22.69 3.40 -1.92
N ARG A 169 -21.73 3.94 -2.69
CA ARG A 169 -21.62 5.38 -3.03
C ARG A 169 -22.31 5.74 -4.33
N LYS A 170 -22.65 4.75 -5.16
CA LYS A 170 -23.10 4.95 -6.55
C LYS A 170 -22.10 5.78 -7.37
N GLU A 171 -20.82 5.50 -7.19
CA GLU A 171 -19.73 6.18 -7.89
C GLU A 171 -18.84 5.18 -8.63
N HIS A 172 -18.20 5.63 -9.72
CA HIS A 172 -17.30 4.77 -10.49
C HIS A 172 -15.87 4.82 -9.95
N GLY A 173 -15.13 3.72 -10.12
CA GLY A 173 -13.75 3.58 -9.70
C GLY A 173 -12.80 3.26 -10.84
N LEU A 174 -11.62 3.88 -10.80
CA LEU A 174 -10.48 3.59 -11.69
C LEU A 174 -9.39 2.85 -10.89
N LEU A 175 -8.67 1.97 -11.58
CA LEU A 175 -7.53 1.25 -11.01
C LEU A 175 -6.23 1.89 -11.50
N VAL A 176 -5.32 2.22 -10.58
CA VAL A 176 -3.99 2.78 -10.87
C VAL A 176 -2.96 1.86 -10.22
N PHE A 177 -2.10 1.24 -11.02
CA PHE A 177 -1.06 0.32 -10.57
C PHE A 177 0.33 0.95 -10.68
N ASP A 178 1.23 0.59 -9.77
CA ASP A 178 2.66 0.73 -10.04
C ASP A 178 3.04 -0.14 -11.25
N ALA A 179 3.78 0.44 -12.19
CA ALA A 179 4.25 -0.25 -13.37
C ALA A 179 5.45 -1.14 -13.01
N VAL A 180 5.41 -2.41 -13.43
CA VAL A 180 6.56 -3.31 -13.30
C VAL A 180 7.25 -3.47 -14.66
N ASP A 181 7.44 -4.69 -15.15
CA ASP A 181 7.85 -4.93 -16.53
C ASP A 181 6.65 -4.99 -17.48
N LYS A 182 6.81 -4.46 -18.70
CA LYS A 182 5.75 -4.44 -19.72
C LYS A 182 5.15 -5.82 -20.03
N GLY A 183 5.92 -6.89 -19.84
CA GLY A 183 5.46 -8.26 -20.06
C GLY A 183 4.49 -8.71 -18.98
N ALA A 184 4.82 -8.48 -17.70
CA ALA A 184 3.94 -8.70 -16.57
C ALA A 184 2.68 -7.83 -16.64
N ASP A 185 2.82 -6.53 -16.90
CA ASP A 185 1.67 -5.62 -17.03
C ASP A 185 0.69 -6.11 -18.09
N ARG A 186 1.19 -6.50 -19.29
CA ARG A 186 0.36 -7.05 -20.37
C ARG A 186 -0.33 -8.36 -19.98
N ARG A 187 0.36 -9.25 -19.25
CA ARG A 187 -0.25 -10.50 -18.76
C ARG A 187 -1.39 -10.18 -17.79
N PHE A 188 -1.14 -9.26 -16.86
CA PHE A 188 -2.10 -8.87 -15.85
C PHE A 188 -3.35 -8.21 -16.47
N VAL A 189 -3.19 -7.33 -17.47
CA VAL A 189 -4.32 -6.75 -18.22
C VAL A 189 -5.19 -7.84 -18.85
N ARG A 190 -4.59 -8.85 -19.50
CA ARG A 190 -5.37 -9.97 -20.09
C ARG A 190 -6.15 -10.76 -19.04
N GLN A 191 -5.55 -11.01 -17.88
CA GLN A 191 -6.22 -11.71 -16.77
C GLN A 191 -7.42 -10.89 -16.24
N LEU A 192 -7.24 -9.57 -16.07
CA LEU A 192 -8.29 -8.63 -15.69
C LEU A 192 -9.44 -8.61 -16.71
N GLU A 193 -9.13 -8.41 -17.99
CA GLU A 193 -10.11 -8.40 -19.08
C GLU A 193 -10.90 -9.70 -19.14
N ARG A 194 -10.21 -10.85 -19.04
CA ARG A 194 -10.85 -12.17 -19.02
C ARG A 194 -11.78 -12.30 -17.81
N TYR A 195 -11.34 -11.89 -16.62
CA TYR A 195 -12.18 -11.91 -15.42
C TYR A 195 -13.45 -11.08 -15.59
N PHE A 196 -13.33 -9.82 -16.01
CA PHE A 196 -14.44 -8.89 -16.15
C PHE A 196 -15.40 -9.25 -17.30
N THR A 197 -14.91 -9.86 -18.38
CA THR A 197 -15.76 -10.20 -19.54
C THR A 197 -16.35 -11.60 -19.47
N LYS A 198 -15.61 -12.59 -18.98
CA LYS A 198 -16.02 -14.01 -19.04
C LYS A 198 -16.80 -14.46 -17.80
N THR A 199 -16.58 -13.87 -16.63
CA THR A 199 -17.29 -14.28 -15.40
C THR A 199 -18.54 -13.44 -15.15
N GLN A 200 -19.59 -14.05 -14.58
CA GLN A 200 -20.80 -13.31 -14.21
C GLN A 200 -20.51 -12.27 -13.11
N THR A 201 -19.74 -12.65 -12.09
CA THR A 201 -19.32 -11.75 -11.00
C THR A 201 -18.47 -10.59 -11.53
N GLY A 202 -17.54 -10.85 -12.44
CA GLY A 202 -16.72 -9.80 -13.06
C GLY A 202 -17.59 -8.81 -13.84
N ARG A 203 -18.49 -9.29 -14.70
CA ARG A 203 -19.43 -8.42 -15.45
C ARG A 203 -20.30 -7.57 -14.51
N TYR A 204 -20.78 -8.16 -13.42
CA TYR A 204 -21.51 -7.41 -12.41
C TYR A 204 -20.65 -6.31 -11.77
N ARG A 205 -19.38 -6.61 -11.42
CA ARG A 205 -18.47 -5.62 -10.83
C ARG A 205 -18.06 -4.51 -11.79
N ALA A 206 -18.09 -4.76 -13.09
CA ALA A 206 -17.85 -3.75 -14.12
C ALA A 206 -18.92 -2.63 -14.14
N SER A 207 -20.04 -2.79 -13.42
CA SER A 207 -21.04 -1.73 -13.26
C SER A 207 -20.51 -0.51 -12.48
N TRP A 208 -19.51 -0.70 -11.61
CA TRP A 208 -18.90 0.39 -10.83
C TRP A 208 -17.38 0.47 -11.01
N ILE A 209 -16.70 -0.63 -11.30
CA ILE A 209 -15.25 -0.64 -11.56
C ILE A 209 -15.01 -0.53 -13.07
N VAL A 210 -14.24 0.45 -13.50
CA VAL A 210 -13.75 0.52 -14.88
C VAL A 210 -12.59 -0.47 -15.04
N PRO A 211 -12.73 -1.52 -15.86
CA PRO A 211 -11.76 -2.63 -15.92
C PRO A 211 -10.53 -2.33 -16.79
N VAL A 212 -10.19 -1.05 -16.97
CA VAL A 212 -9.05 -0.59 -17.76
C VAL A 212 -8.04 0.04 -16.81
N PRO A 213 -7.00 -0.70 -16.39
CA PRO A 213 -6.01 -0.21 -15.45
C PRO A 213 -5.10 0.84 -16.08
N MET A 214 -4.72 1.84 -15.30
CA MET A 214 -3.63 2.76 -15.62
C MET A 214 -2.37 2.30 -14.89
N PHE A 215 -1.23 2.29 -15.57
CA PHE A 215 0.07 1.98 -14.99
C PHE A 215 0.90 3.26 -14.91
N VAL A 216 1.48 3.53 -13.74
CA VAL A 216 2.29 4.73 -13.47
C VAL A 216 3.64 4.33 -12.89
N ALA A 217 4.65 5.16 -13.08
CA ALA A 217 5.95 4.95 -12.43
C ALA A 217 5.86 5.35 -10.94
N SER A 218 6.26 4.45 -10.03
CA SER A 218 6.18 4.69 -8.57
C SER A 218 6.98 5.88 -8.09
N ASP A 219 8.15 6.17 -8.67
CA ASP A 219 8.98 7.32 -8.29
C ASP A 219 8.31 8.67 -8.61
N LEU A 220 7.39 8.68 -9.57
CA LEU A 220 6.66 9.87 -10.02
C LEU A 220 5.27 10.03 -9.40
N SER A 221 4.79 9.06 -8.60
CA SER A 221 3.40 9.02 -8.12
C SER A 221 3.30 8.90 -6.60
N MET A 222 3.17 10.04 -5.92
CA MET A 222 2.98 10.07 -4.45
C MET A 222 1.79 9.25 -3.94
N PRO A 223 0.63 9.18 -4.62
CA PRO A 223 -0.46 8.31 -4.20
C PRO A 223 -0.10 6.82 -4.24
N VAL A 224 0.72 6.39 -5.21
CA VAL A 224 1.24 5.02 -5.27
C VAL A 224 2.27 4.79 -4.16
N GLN A 225 3.15 5.75 -3.89
CA GLN A 225 4.08 5.68 -2.76
C GLN A 225 3.35 5.60 -1.40
N ALA A 226 2.21 6.28 -1.26
CA ALA A 226 1.35 6.16 -0.09
C ALA A 226 0.67 4.79 0.00
N ALA A 227 0.28 4.20 -1.14
CA ALA A 227 -0.20 2.83 -1.21
C ALA A 227 0.88 1.83 -0.76
N ASP A 228 2.11 1.92 -1.28
CA ASP A 228 3.28 1.12 -0.88
C ASP A 228 3.48 1.17 0.64
N LEU A 229 3.55 2.37 1.21
CA LEU A 229 3.72 2.56 2.65
C LEU A 229 2.59 1.88 3.45
N ALA A 230 1.34 2.04 3.03
CA ALA A 230 0.20 1.47 3.72
C ALA A 230 0.25 -0.07 3.69
N ILE A 231 0.48 -0.67 2.52
CA ILE A 231 0.54 -2.14 2.40
C ILE A 231 1.80 -2.73 3.04
N TYR A 232 2.90 -1.99 3.09
CA TYR A 232 4.08 -2.38 3.85
C TYR A 232 3.75 -2.49 5.35
N CYS A 233 3.00 -1.53 5.89
CA CYS A 233 2.53 -1.57 7.27
C CYS A 233 1.53 -2.70 7.51
N VAL A 234 0.66 -3.01 6.54
CA VAL A 234 -0.22 -4.19 6.61
C VAL A 234 0.62 -5.47 6.71
N ASN A 235 1.60 -5.65 5.82
CA ASN A 235 2.43 -6.85 5.76
C ASN A 235 3.19 -7.08 7.07
N TRP A 236 3.80 -6.02 7.63
CA TRP A 236 4.65 -6.15 8.80
C TRP A 236 3.94 -5.97 10.14
N GLY A 237 2.80 -5.30 10.20
CA GLY A 237 2.17 -4.89 11.47
C GLY A 237 0.75 -5.42 11.73
N PHE A 238 0.03 -5.89 10.70
CA PHE A 238 -1.39 -6.28 10.83
C PHE A 238 -1.57 -7.80 10.92
N ARG A 239 -2.21 -8.31 11.98
CA ARG A 239 -2.43 -9.74 12.20
C ARG A 239 -3.88 -10.03 12.61
N LEU A 240 -4.37 -11.19 12.17
CA LEU A 240 -5.68 -11.74 12.51
C LEU A 240 -5.53 -13.24 12.80
N PRO A 241 -5.05 -13.61 14.00
CA PRO A 241 -4.76 -15.00 14.33
C PRO A 241 -5.96 -15.93 14.17
N GLY A 242 -7.18 -15.45 14.48
CA GLY A 242 -8.42 -16.20 14.28
C GLY A 242 -8.74 -16.53 12.82
N MET A 243 -8.05 -15.93 11.85
CA MET A 243 -8.17 -16.22 10.41
C MET A 243 -6.91 -16.88 9.83
N GLY A 244 -5.93 -17.27 10.66
CA GLY A 244 -4.65 -17.84 10.20
C GLY A 244 -3.64 -16.80 9.68
N LEU A 245 -3.85 -15.51 9.98
CA LEU A 245 -2.87 -14.45 9.72
C LEU A 245 -2.04 -14.20 10.99
N ASP A 246 -1.15 -15.14 11.32
CA ASP A 246 -0.44 -15.27 12.60
C ASP A 246 1.10 -15.33 12.53
N LEU A 247 1.71 -15.18 11.34
CA LEU A 247 3.17 -15.11 11.20
C LEU A 247 3.75 -13.90 11.95
N PRO A 248 5.07 -13.87 12.27
CA PRO A 248 5.65 -12.80 13.06
C PRO A 248 5.36 -11.40 12.51
N ALA A 249 4.93 -10.50 13.40
CA ALA A 249 4.76 -9.07 13.13
C ALA A 249 5.93 -8.27 13.75
N ARG A 250 6.21 -7.09 13.20
CA ARG A 250 7.11 -6.09 13.77
C ARG A 250 6.31 -5.23 14.74
N GLU A 251 6.60 -5.34 16.03
CA GLU A 251 5.89 -4.62 17.10
C GLU A 251 5.96 -3.11 16.89
N GLU A 252 7.10 -2.58 16.46
CA GLU A 252 7.27 -1.15 16.22
C GLU A 252 6.36 -0.62 15.10
N ILE A 253 6.06 -1.44 14.08
CA ILE A 253 5.11 -1.08 13.03
C ILE A 253 3.67 -1.28 13.50
N SER A 254 3.40 -2.38 14.21
CA SER A 254 2.05 -2.68 14.71
C SER A 254 1.56 -1.62 15.69
N HIS A 255 2.39 -1.20 16.64
CA HIS A 255 2.04 -0.18 17.62
C HIS A 255 1.87 1.20 16.98
N GLU A 256 2.81 1.60 16.12
CA GLU A 256 2.81 2.95 15.53
C GLU A 256 1.73 3.10 14.44
N PHE A 257 1.56 2.09 13.58
CA PHE A 257 0.72 2.20 12.38
C PHE A 257 -0.57 1.35 12.43
N GLY A 258 -0.68 0.39 13.35
CA GLY A 258 -1.90 -0.41 13.53
C GLY A 258 -3.17 0.43 13.74
N PRO A 259 -3.16 1.46 14.61
CA PRO A 259 -4.32 2.35 14.76
C PRO A 259 -4.72 3.06 13.47
N TRP A 260 -3.74 3.46 12.65
CA TRP A 260 -3.99 4.09 11.35
C TRP A 260 -4.60 3.11 10.34
N LEU A 261 -4.05 1.90 10.22
CA LEU A 261 -4.61 0.85 9.38
C LEU A 261 -6.06 0.54 9.78
N ASN A 262 -6.34 0.49 11.07
CA ASN A 262 -7.68 0.28 11.59
C ASN A 262 -8.63 1.45 11.26
N GLN A 263 -8.16 2.69 11.27
CA GLN A 263 -9.00 3.85 10.90
C GLN A 263 -9.26 3.93 9.40
N LEU A 264 -8.25 3.61 8.58
CA LEU A 264 -8.30 3.77 7.13
C LEU A 264 -8.95 2.59 6.40
N GLN A 265 -8.93 1.38 6.96
CA GLN A 265 -9.53 0.23 6.27
C GLN A 265 -11.01 0.49 5.99
N TYR A 266 -11.42 0.15 4.77
CA TYR A 266 -12.83 0.15 4.41
C TYR A 266 -13.64 -0.73 5.38
N ARG A 267 -14.82 -0.26 5.76
CA ARG A 267 -15.83 -1.04 6.45
C ARG A 267 -17.18 -0.79 5.81
N GLY A 268 -17.85 -1.85 5.42
CA GLY A 268 -19.20 -1.77 4.89
C GLY A 268 -19.81 -3.15 4.77
N GLN A 269 -20.79 -3.28 3.89
CA GLN A 269 -21.53 -4.52 3.69
C GLN A 269 -21.27 -5.09 2.30
N GLY A 270 -21.17 -6.40 2.21
CA GLY A 270 -21.20 -7.16 0.97
C GLY A 270 -22.53 -7.90 0.82
N TYR A 271 -22.86 -8.22 -0.43
CA TYR A 271 -24.11 -8.90 -0.77
C TYR A 271 -23.81 -10.13 -1.63
N ARG A 272 -24.30 -11.28 -1.22
CA ARG A 272 -24.11 -12.53 -1.96
C ARG A 272 -25.22 -13.52 -1.68
N ASP A 273 -25.76 -14.11 -2.74
CA ASP A 273 -26.76 -15.19 -2.66
C ASP A 273 -27.95 -14.82 -1.73
N GLY A 274 -28.38 -13.56 -1.78
CA GLY A 274 -29.45 -13.01 -0.95
C GLY A 274 -29.07 -12.71 0.51
N ARG A 275 -27.81 -12.90 0.90
CA ARG A 275 -27.29 -12.62 2.26
C ARG A 275 -26.43 -11.36 2.29
N VAL A 276 -26.56 -10.62 3.38
CA VAL A 276 -25.71 -9.47 3.71
C VAL A 276 -24.65 -9.91 4.71
N PHE A 277 -23.41 -9.49 4.52
CA PHE A 277 -22.31 -9.78 5.45
C PHE A 277 -21.40 -8.56 5.61
N ASP A 278 -20.72 -8.47 6.75
CA ASP A 278 -19.74 -7.41 6.98
C ASP A 278 -18.52 -7.61 6.08
N SER A 279 -18.09 -6.54 5.43
CA SER A 279 -16.95 -6.50 4.53
C SER A 279 -15.92 -5.48 5.01
N TYR A 280 -14.69 -5.97 5.17
CA TYR A 280 -13.54 -5.18 5.61
C TYR A 280 -12.57 -5.00 4.45
N GLY A 281 -11.93 -3.83 4.37
CA GLY A 281 -10.97 -3.49 3.31
C GLY A 281 -9.75 -4.39 3.29
N ILE A 282 -9.31 -4.88 4.45
CA ILE A 282 -8.19 -5.82 4.59
C ILE A 282 -8.75 -7.25 4.70
N THR A 283 -8.14 -8.19 3.97
CA THR A 283 -8.51 -9.61 4.02
C THR A 283 -7.32 -10.53 3.94
N PHE A 284 -7.48 -11.72 4.49
CA PHE A 284 -6.58 -12.83 4.26
C PHE A 284 -7.23 -13.85 3.32
N VAL A 285 -6.46 -14.37 2.36
CA VAL A 285 -6.87 -15.35 1.37
C VAL A 285 -5.90 -16.53 1.49
N SER A 286 -6.27 -17.53 2.28
CA SER A 286 -5.39 -18.67 2.61
C SER A 286 -5.09 -19.57 1.42
N ASN A 287 -6.01 -19.66 0.45
CA ASN A 287 -5.87 -20.50 -0.75
C ASN A 287 -6.10 -19.69 -2.04
N PRO A 288 -5.08 -18.95 -2.52
CA PRO A 288 -5.23 -18.05 -3.67
C PRO A 288 -5.41 -18.74 -5.02
N TYR A 289 -5.12 -20.05 -5.12
CA TYR A 289 -5.13 -20.81 -6.39
C TYR A 289 -6.08 -22.02 -6.42
N GLY A 290 -6.50 -22.59 -5.29
CA GLY A 290 -7.34 -23.80 -5.27
C GLY A 290 -8.84 -23.54 -5.48
N ASP A 291 -9.66 -24.56 -5.32
CA ASP A 291 -11.14 -24.45 -5.42
C ASP A 291 -11.78 -23.87 -4.14
N GLY A 292 -13.04 -23.43 -4.24
CA GLY A 292 -13.82 -22.87 -3.12
C GLY A 292 -13.43 -21.45 -2.70
N ARG A 293 -14.09 -20.89 -1.67
CA ARG A 293 -13.54 -19.74 -0.92
C ARG A 293 -12.89 -20.27 0.35
N ALA A 294 -11.74 -19.69 0.70
CA ALA A 294 -11.35 -19.59 2.10
C ALA A 294 -12.38 -18.71 2.83
#